data_AF-A0A2E9R4J9-F1
#
_entry.id   AF-A0A2E9R4J9-F1
#
_cell.length_a   1.000
_cell.length_b   1.000
_cell.length_c   1.000
_cell.angle_alpha   90.00
_cell.angle_beta   90.00
_cell.angle_gamma   90.00
#
_symmetry.space_group_name_H-M   'P 1'
#
loop_
_entity.id
_entity.type
_entity.pdbx_description
1 polymer ?
#
loop_
_entity_poly.entity_id
_entity_poly.type
_entity_poly.pdbx_seq_one_letter_code
_entity_poly.pdbx_strand_id
1 'polypeptide(L)'
;MTHTLMSVRWGLVASIFFLLNGCFRVILPTFPHTITLTSSATEKGMKLHFYPQDQNVVSDVVSGLRQAAQRAQLWGPLQVQTHIKVFPNHQSLEEATARPYRWLRAWAMYDRIYLQSPRTWRYHYYQAPLQTILTHELTHVVMYQLCCTKSAWHKRHLPLWFREGMATVTAQERQYNWPWKKMRRYLRTSHGKKLMARPSAYLRYQQPLVYALGHWMFAVLVEKWKVKGVRKLLTLMRQGRSFAESFKQVTGLSQNAFKKFFIERSKSTRAPHIRTILRALQTHSPVK
;
A
#
# COMPACT_ATOMS: atom_id res chain seq x y z
N MET A 1 18.97 -16.79 74.18
CA MET A 1 18.70 -18.20 74.51
C MET A 1 18.05 -18.85 73.29
N THR A 2 18.76 -19.83 72.74
CA THR A 2 18.28 -21.00 71.98
C THR A 2 16.94 -20.90 71.23
N HIS A 3 16.98 -20.96 69.89
CA HIS A 3 16.03 -21.79 69.17
C HIS A 3 16.67 -22.49 67.97
N THR A 4 16.17 -23.70 67.81
CA THR A 4 16.74 -24.89 67.18
C THR A 4 16.26 -25.03 65.73
N LEU A 5 17.09 -25.70 64.93
CA LEU A 5 16.82 -26.18 63.57
C LEU A 5 15.56 -27.07 63.48
N MET A 6 14.79 -26.92 62.40
CA MET A 6 14.09 -28.04 61.75
C MET A 6 14.08 -27.86 60.23
N SER A 7 14.69 -28.83 59.56
CA SER A 7 14.72 -29.05 58.12
C SER A 7 13.38 -29.58 57.61
N VAL A 8 12.92 -29.10 56.44
CA VAL A 8 11.86 -29.78 55.66
C VAL A 8 12.32 -29.96 54.22
N ARG A 9 12.08 -31.19 53.75
CA ARG A 9 12.51 -31.82 52.50
C ARG A 9 11.91 -31.19 51.25
N TRP A 10 12.72 -31.15 50.20
CA TRP A 10 12.34 -30.83 48.82
C TRP A 10 11.50 -31.97 48.22
N GLY A 11 10.23 -31.70 47.92
CA GLY A 11 9.36 -32.55 47.11
C GLY A 11 9.31 -32.05 45.67
N LEU A 12 9.68 -32.91 44.73
CA LEU A 12 9.62 -32.68 43.30
C LEU A 12 8.21 -32.25 42.83
N VAL A 13 8.10 -31.07 42.23
CA VAL A 13 6.96 -30.71 41.37
C VAL A 13 7.33 -31.06 39.94
N ALA A 14 6.83 -32.20 39.47
CA ALA A 14 6.88 -32.58 38.06
C ALA A 14 6.01 -31.59 37.27
N SER A 15 6.67 -30.67 36.55
CA SER A 15 6.02 -29.76 35.61
C SER A 15 5.69 -30.53 34.33
N ILE A 16 4.41 -30.78 34.09
CA ILE A 16 3.90 -31.28 32.80
C ILE A 16 4.04 -30.15 31.78
N PHE A 17 5.13 -30.16 31.02
CA PHE A 17 5.27 -29.34 29.82
C PHE A 17 4.43 -29.95 28.69
N PHE A 18 3.22 -29.40 28.47
CA PHE A 18 2.49 -29.61 27.22
C PHE A 18 3.22 -28.86 26.09
N LEU A 19 4.12 -29.57 25.40
CA LEU A 19 4.69 -29.16 24.12
C LEU A 19 3.64 -29.33 23.01
N LEU A 20 2.65 -28.45 22.95
CA LEU A 20 1.83 -28.28 21.75
C LEU A 20 2.57 -27.39 20.75
N ASN A 21 3.60 -27.95 20.12
CA ASN A 21 4.12 -27.47 18.84
C ASN A 21 3.11 -27.80 17.75
N GLY A 22 1.94 -27.15 17.81
CA GLY A 22 1.03 -27.08 16.69
C GLY A 22 1.68 -26.24 15.61
N CYS A 23 2.39 -26.87 14.68
CA CYS A 23 2.61 -26.29 13.36
C CYS A 23 1.21 -26.01 12.79
N PHE A 24 0.69 -24.80 12.97
CA PHE A 24 -0.44 -24.31 12.19
C PHE A 24 0.00 -24.37 10.72
N ARG A 25 -0.30 -25.49 10.04
CA ARG A 25 -0.28 -25.55 8.58
C ARG A 25 -1.28 -24.51 8.13
N VAL A 26 -0.79 -23.35 7.73
CA VAL A 26 -1.59 -22.39 6.97
C VAL A 26 -1.96 -23.10 5.68
N ILE A 27 -3.14 -23.72 5.64
CA ILE A 27 -3.70 -24.29 4.43
C ILE A 27 -3.93 -23.10 3.51
N LEU A 28 -3.02 -22.91 2.55
CA LEU A 28 -3.21 -21.88 1.55
C LEU A 28 -4.39 -22.32 0.68
N PRO A 29 -5.45 -21.51 0.57
CA PRO A 29 -6.59 -21.84 -0.26
C PRO A 29 -6.16 -22.13 -1.70
N THR A 30 -6.66 -23.23 -2.27
CA THR A 30 -6.54 -23.52 -3.69
C THR A 30 -7.60 -22.73 -4.46
N PHE A 31 -7.19 -22.06 -5.53
CA PHE A 31 -8.08 -21.28 -6.39
C PHE A 31 -8.33 -22.08 -7.67
N PRO A 32 -9.54 -22.65 -7.87
CA PRO A 32 -9.79 -23.59 -8.95
C PRO A 32 -9.84 -22.92 -10.33
N HIS A 33 -10.06 -21.61 -10.40
CA HIS A 33 -10.13 -20.87 -11.66
C HIS A 33 -9.01 -19.85 -11.78
N THR A 34 -8.44 -19.75 -12.99
CA THR A 34 -7.42 -18.76 -13.34
C THR A 34 -7.74 -18.11 -14.68
N ILE A 35 -7.64 -16.78 -14.74
CA ILE A 35 -7.66 -16.00 -15.97
C ILE A 35 -6.32 -15.29 -16.14
N THR A 36 -5.71 -15.43 -17.32
CA THR A 36 -4.52 -14.66 -17.68
C THR A 36 -4.93 -13.37 -18.37
N LEU A 37 -4.43 -12.25 -17.85
CA LEU A 37 -4.65 -10.92 -18.39
C LEU A 37 -3.37 -10.47 -19.10
N THR A 38 -3.45 -10.42 -20.43
CA THR A 38 -2.46 -9.76 -21.27
C THR A 38 -2.93 -8.33 -21.56
N SER A 39 -2.03 -7.37 -21.44
CA SER A 39 -2.26 -6.00 -21.88
C SER A 39 -0.92 -5.39 -22.29
N SER A 40 -0.94 -4.44 -23.24
CA SER A 40 0.25 -3.66 -23.60
C SER A 40 0.85 -2.92 -22.41
N ALA A 41 0.02 -2.55 -21.42
CA ALA A 41 0.46 -1.92 -20.17
C ALA A 41 1.21 -2.86 -19.21
N THR A 42 1.18 -4.19 -19.44
CA THR A 42 1.79 -5.19 -18.57
C THR A 42 2.42 -6.30 -19.40
N GLU A 43 3.62 -6.08 -19.94
CA GLU A 43 4.37 -7.09 -20.72
C GLU A 43 4.51 -8.44 -19.97
N LYS A 44 4.66 -8.40 -18.64
CA LYS A 44 4.77 -9.60 -17.79
C LYS A 44 3.41 -10.22 -17.40
N GLY A 45 2.32 -9.56 -17.74
CA GLY A 45 0.95 -10.00 -17.53
C GLY A 45 0.50 -10.03 -16.06
N MET A 46 -0.79 -10.30 -15.88
CA MET A 46 -1.40 -10.56 -14.58
C MET A 46 -2.19 -11.87 -14.62
N LYS A 47 -2.30 -12.57 -13.50
CA LYS A 47 -3.18 -13.74 -13.36
C LYS A 47 -4.20 -13.51 -12.27
N LEU A 48 -5.47 -13.63 -12.61
CA LEU A 48 -6.59 -13.56 -11.66
C LEU A 48 -6.97 -14.97 -11.23
N HIS A 49 -7.01 -15.21 -9.92
CA HIS A 49 -7.34 -16.47 -9.25
C HIS A 49 -8.60 -16.27 -8.41
N PHE A 50 -9.62 -17.11 -8.58
CA PHE A 50 -10.91 -16.93 -7.91
C PHE A 50 -11.66 -18.26 -7.72
N TYR A 51 -12.72 -18.24 -6.90
CA TYR A 51 -13.61 -19.37 -6.66
C TYR A 51 -14.85 -19.34 -7.57
N PRO A 52 -15.51 -20.48 -7.85
CA PRO A 52 -16.68 -20.52 -8.76
C PRO A 52 -17.79 -19.53 -8.36
N GLN A 53 -18.02 -19.36 -7.05
CA GLN A 53 -18.99 -18.43 -6.49
C GLN A 53 -18.70 -16.94 -6.74
N ASP A 54 -17.50 -16.59 -7.19
CA ASP A 54 -17.11 -15.23 -7.53
C ASP A 54 -17.21 -14.95 -9.04
N GLN A 55 -17.68 -15.91 -9.84
CA GLN A 55 -17.79 -15.81 -11.30
C GLN A 55 -18.55 -14.55 -11.75
N ASN A 56 -19.60 -14.16 -11.01
CA ASN A 56 -20.44 -13.01 -11.34
C ASN A 56 -19.76 -11.64 -11.18
N VAL A 57 -18.62 -11.55 -10.49
CA VAL A 57 -17.85 -10.30 -10.31
C VAL A 57 -16.53 -10.30 -11.08
N VAL A 58 -16.19 -11.41 -11.77
CA VAL A 58 -14.93 -11.55 -12.50
C VAL A 58 -14.78 -10.50 -13.59
N SER A 59 -15.83 -10.23 -14.37
CA SER A 59 -15.80 -9.24 -15.46
C SER A 59 -15.45 -7.84 -14.94
N ASP A 60 -16.04 -7.44 -13.81
CA ASP A 60 -15.76 -6.16 -13.15
C ASP A 60 -14.32 -6.11 -12.60
N VAL A 61 -13.83 -7.19 -11.98
CA VAL A 61 -12.44 -7.26 -11.50
C VAL A 61 -11.46 -7.17 -12.66
N VAL A 62 -11.71 -7.89 -13.77
CA VAL A 62 -10.88 -7.83 -14.97
C VAL A 62 -10.87 -6.43 -15.57
N SER A 63 -12.04 -5.78 -15.70
CA SER A 63 -12.15 -4.40 -16.18
C SER A 63 -11.40 -3.43 -15.25
N GLY A 64 -11.59 -3.55 -13.94
CA GLY A 64 -10.91 -2.76 -12.93
C GLY A 64 -9.38 -2.92 -12.98
N LEU A 65 -8.88 -4.15 -13.17
CA LEU A 65 -7.46 -4.44 -13.30
C LEU A 65 -6.84 -3.83 -14.57
N ARG A 66 -7.54 -3.88 -15.70
CA ARG A 66 -7.07 -3.23 -16.95
C ARG A 66 -6.94 -1.72 -16.76
N GLN A 67 -7.94 -1.09 -16.15
CA GLN A 67 -7.90 0.35 -15.87
C GLN A 67 -6.84 0.71 -14.82
N ALA A 68 -6.67 -0.12 -13.79
CA ALA A 68 -5.61 0.02 -12.80
C ALA A 68 -4.23 -0.04 -13.45
N ALA A 69 -4.00 -1.00 -14.37
CA ALA A 69 -2.75 -1.16 -15.09
C ALA A 69 -2.42 0.08 -15.94
N GLN A 70 -3.40 0.60 -16.69
CA GLN A 70 -3.26 1.83 -17.48
C GLN A 70 -2.87 3.06 -16.64
N ARG A 71 -3.27 3.11 -15.37
CA ARG A 71 -2.88 4.18 -14.45
C ARG A 71 -1.53 3.92 -13.80
N ALA A 72 -1.29 2.70 -13.34
CA ALA A 72 -0.07 2.34 -12.62
C ALA A 72 1.18 2.35 -13.51
N GLN A 73 1.05 2.07 -14.82
CA GLN A 73 2.14 2.17 -15.80
C GLN A 73 2.77 3.57 -15.88
N LEU A 74 2.08 4.59 -15.36
CA LEU A 74 2.64 5.93 -15.16
C LEU A 74 3.99 5.88 -14.42
N TRP A 75 4.18 4.92 -13.53
CA TRP A 75 5.40 4.80 -12.74
C TRP A 75 6.43 3.88 -13.39
N GLY A 76 5.98 2.97 -14.24
CA GLY A 76 6.81 2.01 -14.95
C GLY A 76 6.10 0.67 -15.09
N PRO A 77 6.65 -0.24 -15.89
CA PRO A 77 6.04 -1.53 -16.14
C PRO A 77 6.20 -2.48 -14.95
N LEU A 78 5.29 -3.46 -14.86
CA LEU A 78 5.51 -4.64 -14.01
C LEU A 78 6.78 -5.37 -14.46
N GLN A 79 7.63 -5.71 -13.49
CA GLN A 79 8.90 -6.40 -13.71
C GLN A 79 8.72 -7.92 -13.72
N VAL A 80 7.66 -8.41 -13.05
CA VAL A 80 7.29 -9.84 -13.01
C VAL A 80 5.77 -9.99 -13.10
N GLN A 81 5.32 -11.21 -13.38
CA GLN A 81 3.88 -11.54 -13.40
C GLN A 81 3.25 -11.27 -12.03
N THR A 82 2.10 -10.59 -12.01
CA THR A 82 1.35 -10.28 -10.78
C THR A 82 0.15 -11.20 -10.63
N HIS A 83 -0.04 -11.77 -9.44
CA HIS A 83 -1.16 -12.66 -9.12
C HIS A 83 -2.21 -11.95 -8.26
N ILE A 84 -3.42 -11.84 -8.78
CA ILE A 84 -4.57 -11.31 -8.06
C ILE A 84 -5.37 -12.49 -7.54
N LYS A 85 -5.58 -12.57 -6.22
CA LYS A 85 -6.32 -13.66 -5.58
C LYS A 85 -7.58 -13.10 -4.93
N VAL A 86 -8.75 -13.57 -5.37
CA VAL A 86 -10.06 -13.15 -4.87
C VAL A 86 -10.50 -14.06 -3.74
N PHE A 87 -10.44 -13.56 -2.52
CA PHE A 87 -10.88 -14.26 -1.31
C PHE A 87 -12.40 -14.10 -1.15
N PRO A 88 -13.11 -15.16 -0.71
CA PRO A 88 -14.56 -15.21 -0.79
C PRO A 88 -15.28 -14.24 0.16
N ASN A 89 -14.63 -13.83 1.25
CA ASN A 89 -15.18 -12.90 2.24
C ASN A 89 -14.05 -12.16 2.99
N HIS A 90 -14.44 -11.26 3.91
CA HIS A 90 -13.51 -10.45 4.68
C HIS A 90 -12.63 -11.28 5.61
N GLN A 91 -13.21 -12.25 6.33
CA GLN A 91 -12.48 -13.10 7.27
C GLN A 91 -11.34 -13.86 6.58
N SER A 92 -11.61 -14.50 5.44
CA SER A 92 -10.57 -15.22 4.69
C SER A 92 -9.46 -14.28 4.17
N LEU A 93 -9.76 -13.02 3.90
CA LEU A 93 -8.74 -12.01 3.57
C LEU A 93 -7.89 -11.64 4.79
N GLU A 94 -8.51 -11.43 5.95
CA GLU A 94 -7.81 -11.11 7.20
C GLU A 94 -6.87 -12.26 7.61
N GLU A 95 -7.34 -13.51 7.53
CA GLU A 95 -6.55 -14.73 7.76
C GLU A 95 -5.36 -14.79 6.81
N ALA A 96 -5.57 -14.59 5.51
CA ALA A 96 -4.51 -14.65 4.51
C ALA A 96 -3.46 -13.53 4.66
N THR A 97 -3.84 -12.38 5.20
CA THR A 97 -2.96 -11.23 5.39
C THR A 97 -2.37 -11.14 6.80
N ALA A 98 -2.91 -11.89 7.77
CA ALA A 98 -2.68 -11.73 9.20
C ALA A 98 -2.91 -10.27 9.67
N ARG A 99 -3.98 -9.63 9.17
CA ARG A 99 -4.34 -8.23 9.48
C ARG A 99 -5.81 -8.11 9.88
N PRO A 100 -6.11 -7.86 11.17
CA PRO A 100 -7.48 -7.73 11.67
C PRO A 100 -8.00 -6.29 11.50
N TYR A 101 -8.11 -5.84 10.25
CA TYR A 101 -8.57 -4.49 9.91
C TYR A 101 -9.95 -4.56 9.27
N ARG A 102 -10.99 -4.12 10.00
CA ARG A 102 -12.39 -4.09 9.52
C ARG A 102 -12.60 -3.40 8.17
N TRP A 103 -11.73 -2.46 7.83
CA TRP A 103 -11.75 -1.69 6.58
C TRP A 103 -10.94 -2.32 5.45
N LEU A 104 -10.20 -3.40 5.70
CA LEU A 104 -9.37 -4.08 4.71
C LEU A 104 -10.26 -4.70 3.62
N ARG A 105 -9.99 -4.32 2.39
CA ARG A 105 -10.68 -4.86 1.20
C ARG A 105 -9.70 -5.46 0.21
N ALA A 106 -8.45 -5.02 0.24
CA ALA A 106 -7.39 -5.61 -0.55
C ALA A 106 -6.04 -5.38 0.13
N TRP A 107 -5.03 -6.11 -0.32
CA TRP A 107 -3.66 -6.00 0.19
C TRP A 107 -2.63 -6.37 -0.87
N ALA A 108 -1.72 -5.45 -1.16
CA ALA A 108 -0.61 -5.67 -2.07
C ALA A 108 0.66 -6.23 -1.40
N MET A 109 1.35 -7.08 -2.14
CA MET A 109 2.70 -7.57 -1.86
C MET A 109 3.58 -7.34 -3.11
N TYR A 110 4.79 -7.90 -3.14
CA TYR A 110 5.71 -7.74 -4.26
C TYR A 110 5.13 -8.12 -5.64
N ASP A 111 4.48 -9.29 -5.74
CA ASP A 111 3.96 -9.85 -6.99
C ASP A 111 2.50 -10.30 -6.85
N ARG A 112 1.80 -9.82 -5.82
CA ARG A 112 0.46 -10.31 -5.47
C ARG A 112 -0.45 -9.19 -4.98
N ILE A 113 -1.73 -9.32 -5.30
CA ILE A 113 -2.82 -8.57 -4.69
C ILE A 113 -3.80 -9.59 -4.11
N TYR A 114 -4.14 -9.46 -2.85
CA TYR A 114 -5.30 -10.14 -2.28
C TYR A 114 -6.47 -9.19 -2.32
N LEU A 115 -7.62 -9.68 -2.76
CA LEU A 115 -8.85 -8.89 -2.89
C LEU A 115 -9.97 -9.65 -2.19
N GLN A 116 -10.69 -8.98 -1.29
CA GLN A 116 -11.98 -9.49 -0.84
C GLN A 116 -12.96 -9.41 -2.01
N SER A 117 -13.64 -10.51 -2.30
CA SER A 117 -14.64 -10.62 -3.36
C SER A 117 -15.63 -9.45 -3.31
N PRO A 118 -15.72 -8.65 -4.39
CA PRO A 118 -16.69 -7.56 -4.49
C PRO A 118 -18.14 -8.00 -4.32
N ARG A 119 -18.44 -9.30 -4.53
CA ARG A 119 -19.77 -9.89 -4.28
C ARG A 119 -20.23 -9.69 -2.82
N THR A 120 -19.28 -9.59 -1.90
CA THR A 120 -19.55 -9.36 -0.46
C THR A 120 -19.60 -7.88 -0.09
N TRP A 121 -19.42 -6.98 -1.05
CA TRP A 121 -19.52 -5.55 -0.84
C TRP A 121 -20.98 -5.11 -1.04
N ARG A 122 -21.38 -3.97 -0.49
CA ARG A 122 -22.75 -3.47 -0.65
C ARG A 122 -22.98 -3.09 -2.13
N TYR A 123 -23.95 -3.76 -2.77
CA TYR A 123 -24.15 -3.82 -4.23
C TYR A 123 -24.21 -2.46 -4.95
N HIS A 124 -24.76 -1.43 -4.32
CA HIS A 124 -25.03 -0.15 -4.98
C HIS A 124 -23.80 0.75 -5.21
N TYR A 125 -22.61 0.37 -4.74
CA TYR A 125 -21.47 1.27 -4.74
C TYR A 125 -20.15 0.63 -5.17
N TYR A 126 -20.06 -0.61 -5.67
CA TYR A 126 -18.74 -1.27 -5.72
C TYR A 126 -17.87 -0.95 -6.93
N GLN A 127 -18.38 -0.59 -8.12
CA GLN A 127 -17.52 -0.48 -9.32
C GLN A 127 -16.46 0.63 -9.22
N ALA A 128 -16.85 1.87 -8.89
CA ALA A 128 -15.89 2.97 -8.74
C ALA A 128 -14.90 2.75 -7.56
N PRO A 129 -15.34 2.27 -6.38
CA PRO A 129 -14.46 1.80 -5.33
C PRO A 129 -13.56 0.62 -5.71
N LEU A 130 -14.03 -0.33 -6.52
CA LEU A 130 -13.24 -1.48 -6.98
C LEU A 130 -12.09 -1.01 -7.86
N GLN A 131 -12.36 -0.18 -8.86
CA GLN A 131 -11.31 0.41 -9.68
C GLN A 131 -10.32 1.19 -8.82
N THR A 132 -10.81 1.97 -7.86
CA THR A 132 -9.98 2.79 -6.96
C THR A 132 -9.05 1.91 -6.13
N ILE A 133 -9.59 0.89 -5.44
CA ILE A 133 -8.83 -0.06 -4.63
C ILE A 133 -7.83 -0.84 -5.49
N LEU A 134 -8.24 -1.36 -6.65
CA LEU A 134 -7.33 -2.09 -7.53
C LEU A 134 -6.20 -1.20 -8.05
N THR A 135 -6.49 0.06 -8.37
CA THR A 135 -5.44 1.02 -8.77
C THR A 135 -4.49 1.31 -7.61
N HIS A 136 -5.02 1.44 -6.40
CA HIS A 136 -4.22 1.64 -5.18
C HIS A 136 -3.25 0.47 -4.98
N GLU A 137 -3.77 -0.75 -4.91
CA GLU A 137 -2.96 -1.94 -4.65
C GLU A 137 -1.98 -2.24 -5.79
N LEU A 138 -2.41 -2.12 -7.05
CA LEU A 138 -1.50 -2.35 -8.17
C LEU A 138 -0.36 -1.31 -8.22
N THR A 139 -0.62 -0.08 -7.76
CA THR A 139 0.43 0.93 -7.61
C THR A 139 1.48 0.50 -6.59
N HIS A 140 1.07 -0.13 -5.48
CA HIS A 140 2.02 -0.70 -4.53
C HIS A 140 2.86 -1.82 -5.16
N VAL A 141 2.23 -2.74 -5.89
CA VAL A 141 2.94 -3.82 -6.61
C VAL A 141 3.99 -3.23 -7.55
N VAL A 142 3.60 -2.29 -8.42
CA VAL A 142 4.52 -1.60 -9.33
C VAL A 142 5.66 -0.93 -8.55
N MET A 143 5.33 -0.18 -7.50
CA MET A 143 6.33 0.49 -6.66
C MET A 143 7.32 -0.50 -6.05
N TYR A 144 6.87 -1.63 -5.49
CA TYR A 144 7.74 -2.66 -4.91
C TYR A 144 8.64 -3.27 -5.97
N GLN A 145 8.08 -3.67 -7.11
CA GLN A 145 8.86 -4.24 -8.21
C GLN A 145 9.88 -3.26 -8.78
N LEU A 146 9.56 -1.97 -8.86
CA LEU A 146 10.47 -0.95 -9.38
C LEU A 146 11.56 -0.53 -8.39
N CYS A 147 11.35 -0.68 -7.07
CA CYS A 147 12.32 -0.25 -6.07
C CYS A 147 13.16 -1.38 -5.44
N CYS A 148 12.83 -2.65 -5.70
CA CYS A 148 13.56 -3.77 -5.11
C CYS A 148 13.31 -5.11 -5.83
N THR A 149 13.98 -6.15 -5.35
CA THR A 149 13.79 -7.54 -5.77
C THR A 149 12.79 -8.26 -4.85
N LYS A 150 12.28 -9.42 -5.30
CA LYS A 150 11.36 -10.28 -4.55
C LYS A 150 11.92 -10.72 -3.19
N SER A 151 13.23 -10.89 -3.06
CA SER A 151 13.86 -11.28 -1.78
C SER A 151 14.05 -10.09 -0.83
N ALA A 152 14.13 -8.86 -1.33
CA ALA A 152 14.48 -7.69 -0.55
C ALA A 152 13.30 -6.80 -0.15
N TRP A 153 12.13 -6.92 -0.79
CA TRP A 153 11.03 -5.97 -0.65
C TRP A 153 10.55 -5.74 0.78
N HIS A 154 10.47 -6.80 1.60
CA HIS A 154 10.03 -6.70 2.99
C HIS A 154 11.01 -5.94 3.89
N LYS A 155 12.28 -5.85 3.51
CA LYS A 155 13.33 -5.10 4.23
C LYS A 155 13.44 -3.65 3.74
N ARG A 156 12.74 -3.28 2.66
CA ARG A 156 12.83 -1.94 2.10
C ARG A 156 11.95 -0.98 2.88
N HIS A 157 12.60 -0.09 3.61
CA HIS A 157 11.92 0.98 4.33
C HIS A 157 11.51 2.10 3.38
N LEU A 158 10.23 2.08 2.98
CA LEU A 158 9.57 3.20 2.32
C LEU A 158 8.81 4.04 3.35
N PRO A 159 8.96 5.37 3.37
CA PRO A 159 8.15 6.21 4.24
C PRO A 159 6.67 6.05 3.93
N LEU A 160 5.83 5.98 4.96
CA LEU A 160 4.39 5.78 4.82
C LEU A 160 3.75 6.82 3.88
N TRP A 161 4.14 8.10 4.02
CA TRP A 161 3.62 9.18 3.17
C TRP A 161 3.93 8.95 1.68
N PHE A 162 5.08 8.34 1.35
CA PHE A 162 5.48 8.07 -0.01
C PHE A 162 4.73 6.86 -0.55
N ARG A 163 4.71 5.75 0.21
CA ARG A 163 4.05 4.51 -0.17
C ARG A 163 2.54 4.70 -0.40
N GLU A 164 1.84 5.19 0.62
CA GLU A 164 0.39 5.42 0.53
C GLU A 164 0.08 6.63 -0.36
N GLY A 165 0.94 7.66 -0.34
CA GLY A 165 0.78 8.84 -1.19
C GLY A 165 0.82 8.53 -2.68
N MET A 166 1.75 7.68 -3.11
CA MET A 166 1.84 7.23 -4.50
C MET A 166 0.58 6.49 -4.93
N ALA A 167 0.09 5.57 -4.11
CA ALA A 167 -1.12 4.79 -4.39
C ALA A 167 -2.39 5.67 -4.41
N THR A 168 -2.60 6.49 -3.37
CA THR A 168 -3.75 7.40 -3.25
C THR A 168 -3.83 8.41 -4.41
N VAL A 169 -2.68 8.96 -4.83
CA VAL A 169 -2.60 9.88 -5.98
C VAL A 169 -2.96 9.18 -7.28
N THR A 170 -2.42 7.98 -7.50
CA THR A 170 -2.63 7.21 -8.74
C THR A 170 -4.07 6.73 -8.87
N ALA A 171 -4.64 6.26 -7.75
CA ALA A 171 -6.03 5.86 -7.65
C ALA A 171 -7.03 7.03 -7.71
N GLN A 172 -6.55 8.27 -7.53
CA GLN A 172 -7.39 9.47 -7.39
C GLN A 172 -8.44 9.33 -6.28
N GLU A 173 -8.05 8.74 -5.14
CA GLU A 173 -8.93 8.41 -4.03
C GLU A 173 -9.66 9.63 -3.46
N ARG A 174 -10.89 9.86 -3.93
CA ARG A 174 -11.68 11.03 -3.54
C ARG A 174 -12.05 11.04 -2.06
N GLN A 175 -12.21 9.87 -1.45
CA GLN A 175 -12.53 9.72 -0.03
C GLN A 175 -11.41 10.23 0.91
N TYR A 176 -10.16 10.28 0.42
CA TYR A 176 -9.01 10.80 1.16
C TYR A 176 -8.53 12.16 0.63
N ASN A 177 -9.23 12.73 -0.36
CA ASN A 177 -9.03 14.11 -0.81
C ASN A 177 -9.61 15.11 0.20
N TRP A 178 -9.07 15.13 1.41
CA TRP A 178 -9.22 16.30 2.28
C TRP A 178 -8.81 17.52 1.47
N PRO A 179 -9.70 18.52 1.28
CA PRO A 179 -9.38 19.67 0.46
C PRO A 179 -8.08 20.32 0.93
N TRP A 180 -7.24 20.75 0.00
CA TRP A 180 -5.95 21.36 0.34
C TRP A 180 -6.08 22.46 1.40
N LYS A 181 -7.11 23.31 1.29
CA LYS A 181 -7.44 24.34 2.29
C LYS A 181 -7.63 23.76 3.71
N LYS A 182 -8.31 22.62 3.83
CA LYS A 182 -8.53 21.91 5.11
C LYS A 182 -7.24 21.30 5.63
N MET A 183 -6.46 20.64 4.78
CA MET A 183 -5.15 20.07 5.14
C MET A 183 -4.19 21.15 5.67
N ARG A 184 -4.04 22.27 4.95
CA ARG A 184 -3.19 23.40 5.38
C ARG A 184 -3.58 23.94 6.74
N ARG A 185 -4.88 24.11 7.00
CA ARG A 185 -5.38 24.57 8.30
C ARG A 185 -5.04 23.55 9.39
N TYR A 186 -5.26 22.27 9.11
CA TYR A 186 -4.98 21.19 10.06
C TYR A 186 -3.49 21.08 10.42
N LEU A 187 -2.59 21.22 9.45
CA LEU A 187 -1.13 21.18 9.67
C LEU A 187 -0.60 22.27 10.61
N ARG A 188 -1.36 23.38 10.80
CA ARG A 188 -1.02 24.44 11.75
C ARG A 188 -1.36 24.10 13.20
N THR A 189 -2.25 23.13 13.41
CA THR A 189 -2.65 22.70 14.76
C THR A 189 -1.57 21.84 15.42
N SER A 190 -1.61 21.73 16.75
CA SER A 190 -0.73 20.82 17.50
C SER A 190 -0.88 19.36 17.05
N HIS A 191 -2.12 18.92 16.79
CA HIS A 191 -2.42 17.58 16.27
C HIS A 191 -1.83 17.34 14.87
N GLY A 192 -1.95 18.30 13.96
CA GLY A 192 -1.34 18.20 12.63
C GLY A 192 0.18 18.11 12.68
N LYS A 193 0.83 18.88 13.55
CA LYS A 193 2.29 18.78 13.79
C LYS A 193 2.68 17.39 14.32
N LYS A 194 1.92 16.82 15.25
CA LYS A 194 2.15 15.46 15.77
C LYS A 194 1.95 14.39 14.69
N LEU A 195 0.91 14.51 13.87
CA LEU A 195 0.65 13.60 12.73
C LEU A 195 1.82 13.63 11.73
N MET A 196 2.31 14.81 11.37
CA MET A 196 3.48 15.00 10.48
C MET A 196 4.75 14.32 11.01
N ALA A 197 4.95 14.38 12.32
CA ALA A 197 6.12 13.79 12.95
C ALA A 197 6.05 12.26 12.97
N ARG A 198 4.89 11.68 13.32
CA ARG A 198 4.72 10.24 13.60
C ARG A 198 3.46 9.66 12.93
N PRO A 199 3.33 9.69 11.60
CA PRO A 199 2.08 9.31 10.92
C PRO A 199 1.66 7.87 11.18
N SER A 200 2.62 6.94 11.32
CA SER A 200 2.34 5.53 11.62
C SER A 200 1.62 5.32 12.96
N ALA A 201 1.86 6.18 13.96
CA ALA A 201 1.20 6.09 15.27
C ALA A 201 -0.31 6.37 15.19
N TYR A 202 -0.75 7.08 14.15
CA TYR A 202 -2.14 7.48 13.95
C TYR A 202 -2.88 6.58 12.94
N LEU A 203 -2.19 5.66 12.27
CA LEU A 203 -2.75 4.87 11.17
C LEU A 203 -4.00 4.08 11.58
N ARG A 204 -3.98 3.45 12.76
CA ARG A 204 -5.08 2.58 13.23
C ARG A 204 -6.40 3.33 13.47
N TYR A 205 -6.33 4.59 13.91
CA TYR A 205 -7.50 5.34 14.39
C TYR A 205 -7.83 6.56 13.53
N GLN A 206 -6.87 7.05 12.72
CA GLN A 206 -7.02 8.23 11.86
C GLN A 206 -6.51 7.93 10.45
N GLN A 207 -6.76 6.72 9.94
CA GLN A 207 -6.37 6.31 8.59
C GLN A 207 -6.70 7.36 7.52
N PRO A 208 -7.92 7.94 7.45
CA PRO A 208 -8.22 8.91 6.39
C PRO A 208 -7.31 10.15 6.41
N LEU A 209 -6.90 10.60 7.60
CA LEU A 209 -6.00 11.73 7.77
C LEU A 209 -4.55 11.39 7.37
N VAL A 210 -4.08 10.21 7.77
CA VAL A 210 -2.74 9.72 7.40
C VAL A 210 -2.63 9.58 5.87
N TYR A 211 -3.67 9.05 5.23
CA TYR A 211 -3.72 8.86 3.77
C TYR A 211 -3.82 10.21 3.06
N ALA A 212 -4.66 11.12 3.55
CA ALA A 212 -4.73 12.48 3.01
C ALA A 212 -3.39 13.22 3.12
N LEU A 213 -2.66 13.04 4.23
CA LEU A 213 -1.34 13.62 4.38
C LEU A 213 -0.35 13.03 3.36
N GLY A 214 -0.31 11.71 3.24
CA GLY A 214 0.51 11.01 2.25
C GLY A 214 0.22 11.49 0.83
N HIS A 215 -1.06 11.58 0.46
CA HIS A 215 -1.54 12.09 -0.82
C HIS A 215 -0.93 13.47 -1.12
N TRP A 216 -1.09 14.43 -0.22
CA TRP A 216 -0.61 15.79 -0.46
C TRP A 216 0.92 15.90 -0.45
N MET A 217 1.62 15.16 0.40
CA MET A 217 3.08 15.13 0.39
C MET A 217 3.61 14.57 -0.94
N PHE A 218 3.04 13.45 -1.40
CA PHE A 218 3.39 12.89 -2.70
C PHE A 218 2.98 13.82 -3.85
N ALA A 219 1.87 14.54 -3.72
CA ALA A 219 1.46 15.53 -4.71
C ALA A 219 2.46 16.68 -4.89
N VAL A 220 2.99 17.19 -3.78
CA VAL A 220 4.06 18.20 -3.81
C VAL A 220 5.35 17.64 -4.40
N LEU A 221 5.69 16.37 -4.10
CA LEU A 221 6.83 15.69 -4.71
C LEU A 221 6.68 15.64 -6.25
N VAL A 222 5.54 15.18 -6.75
CA VAL A 222 5.29 15.08 -8.19
C VAL A 222 5.21 16.47 -8.85
N GLU A 223 4.63 17.47 -8.19
CA GLU A 223 4.59 18.83 -8.71
C GLU A 223 6.00 19.39 -8.98
N LYS A 224 6.91 19.20 -8.03
CA LYS A 224 8.25 19.80 -8.04
C LYS A 224 9.26 18.97 -8.85
N TRP A 225 9.28 17.64 -8.69
CA TRP A 225 10.26 16.76 -9.33
C TRP A 225 9.70 15.91 -10.48
N LYS A 226 8.41 16.07 -10.78
CA LYS A 226 7.70 15.39 -11.88
C LYS A 226 7.72 13.86 -11.74
N VAL A 227 7.04 13.19 -12.65
CA VAL A 227 7.04 11.72 -12.71
C VAL A 227 8.44 11.17 -12.95
N LYS A 228 9.26 11.84 -13.77
CA LYS A 228 10.66 11.45 -14.03
C LYS A 228 11.49 11.36 -12.74
N GLY A 229 11.31 12.28 -11.78
CA GLY A 229 11.99 12.24 -10.49
C GLY A 229 11.61 11.02 -9.66
N VAL A 230 10.30 10.72 -9.56
CA VAL A 230 9.81 9.53 -8.84
C VAL A 230 10.34 8.24 -9.47
N ARG A 231 10.30 8.12 -10.81
CA ARG A 231 10.86 6.96 -11.52
C ARG A 231 12.35 6.78 -11.22
N LYS A 232 13.14 7.86 -11.32
CA LYS A 232 14.58 7.84 -11.00
C LYS A 232 14.83 7.40 -9.55
N LEU A 233 14.01 7.87 -8.59
CA LEU A 233 14.11 7.45 -7.19
C LEU A 233 13.93 5.94 -7.05
N LEU A 234 12.87 5.37 -7.63
CA LEU A 234 12.60 3.93 -7.54
C LEU A 234 13.73 3.12 -8.20
N THR A 235 14.23 3.55 -9.37
CA THR A 235 15.37 2.92 -10.04
C THR A 235 16.63 2.91 -9.18
N LEU A 236 16.97 4.03 -8.53
CA LEU A 236 18.12 4.11 -7.63
C LEU A 236 17.97 3.16 -6.42
N MET A 237 16.76 3.02 -5.88
CA MET A 237 16.50 2.06 -4.81
C MET A 237 16.70 0.62 -5.28
N ARG A 238 16.26 0.29 -6.50
CA ARG A 238 16.46 -1.04 -7.08
C ARG A 238 17.93 -1.37 -7.30
N GLN A 239 18.76 -0.36 -7.55
CA GLN A 239 20.22 -0.48 -7.63
C GLN A 239 20.90 -0.65 -6.25
N GLY A 240 20.13 -0.82 -5.17
CA GLY A 240 20.65 -1.12 -3.85
C GLY A 240 20.51 0.03 -2.85
N ARG A 241 20.43 1.28 -3.31
CA ARG A 241 20.40 2.47 -2.45
C ARG A 241 19.19 2.48 -1.52
N SER A 242 19.36 3.05 -0.34
CA SER A 242 18.23 3.31 0.56
C SER A 242 17.27 4.35 -0.04
N PHE A 243 16.06 4.43 0.51
CA PHE A 243 15.13 5.51 0.15
C PHE A 243 15.75 6.87 0.46
N ALA A 244 16.42 7.03 1.61
CA ALA A 244 16.99 8.30 2.04
C ALA A 244 18.07 8.81 1.07
N GLU A 245 18.98 7.93 0.64
CA GLU A 245 20.03 8.28 -0.33
C GLU A 245 19.45 8.60 -1.70
N SER A 246 18.56 7.73 -2.20
CA SER A 246 17.90 7.91 -3.50
C SER A 246 17.09 9.21 -3.53
N PHE A 247 16.35 9.47 -2.46
CA PHE A 247 15.55 10.68 -2.31
C PHE A 247 16.43 11.94 -2.28
N LYS A 248 17.54 11.94 -1.52
CA LYS A 248 18.48 13.06 -1.49
C LYS A 248 19.14 13.29 -2.85
N GLN A 249 19.53 12.22 -3.54
CA GLN A 249 20.14 12.31 -4.87
C GLN A 249 19.18 12.86 -5.93
N VAL A 250 17.90 12.50 -5.87
CA VAL A 250 16.89 12.99 -6.83
C VAL A 250 16.43 14.42 -6.50
N THR A 251 16.24 14.71 -5.22
CA THR A 251 15.56 15.94 -4.80
C THR A 251 16.51 17.05 -4.34
N GLY A 252 17.76 16.71 -4.02
CA GLY A 252 18.68 17.56 -3.27
C GLY A 252 18.34 17.68 -1.78
N LEU A 253 17.25 17.08 -1.29
CA LEU A 253 16.74 17.25 0.07
C LEU A 253 16.85 15.96 0.88
N SER A 254 17.15 16.09 2.17
CA SER A 254 16.86 15.00 3.11
C SER A 254 15.34 14.87 3.31
N GLN A 255 14.88 13.73 3.85
CA GLN A 255 13.47 13.55 4.18
C GLN A 255 12.94 14.60 5.16
N ASN A 256 13.76 14.99 6.15
CA ASN A 256 13.40 16.04 7.10
C ASN A 256 13.35 17.42 6.45
N ALA A 257 14.29 17.73 5.55
CA ALA A 257 14.25 18.96 4.77
C ALA A 257 13.01 19.01 3.86
N PHE A 258 12.62 17.88 3.26
CA PHE A 258 11.39 17.78 2.48
C PHE A 258 10.13 17.98 3.34
N LYS A 259 10.07 17.43 4.56
CA LYS A 259 8.95 17.70 5.48
C LYS A 259 8.82 19.19 5.78
N LYS A 260 9.94 19.89 6.03
CA LYS A 260 9.96 21.35 6.22
C LYS A 260 9.49 22.08 4.96
N PHE A 261 10.03 21.71 3.80
CA PHE A 261 9.60 22.25 2.50
C PHE A 261 8.10 22.06 2.25
N PHE A 262 7.55 20.88 2.57
CA PHE A 262 6.12 20.60 2.47
C PHE A 262 5.29 21.50 3.37
N ILE A 263 5.70 21.70 4.63
CA ILE A 263 5.04 22.62 5.56
C ILE A 263 5.06 24.05 5.01
N GLU A 264 6.19 24.52 4.49
CA GLU A 264 6.28 25.84 3.87
C GLU A 264 5.40 25.95 2.62
N ARG A 265 5.42 24.93 1.74
CA ARG A 265 4.52 24.85 0.57
C ARG A 265 3.04 24.85 0.96
N SER A 266 2.72 24.31 2.14
CA SER A 266 1.38 24.32 2.74
C SER A 266 0.93 25.69 3.24
N LYS A 267 1.76 26.74 3.16
CA LYS A 267 1.29 28.12 3.42
C LYS A 267 0.57 28.70 2.19
N SER A 268 0.99 28.34 0.98
CA SER A 268 0.37 28.80 -0.27
C SER A 268 -1.09 28.34 -0.41
N THR A 269 -1.94 29.20 -0.98
CA THR A 269 -3.36 28.91 -1.26
C THR A 269 -3.56 27.96 -2.44
N ARG A 270 -2.61 27.95 -3.38
CA ARG A 270 -2.65 27.12 -4.58
C ARG A 270 -2.40 25.65 -4.24
N ALA A 271 -3.36 24.79 -4.55
CA ALA A 271 -3.20 23.35 -4.42
C ALA A 271 -2.17 22.81 -5.43
N PRO A 272 -1.42 21.75 -5.11
CA PRO A 272 -0.59 21.07 -6.09
C PRO A 272 -1.40 20.63 -7.32
N HIS A 273 -0.98 21.02 -8.52
CA HIS A 273 -1.71 20.74 -9.78
C HIS A 273 -1.49 19.32 -10.30
N ILE A 274 -1.77 18.32 -9.47
CA ILE A 274 -1.51 16.93 -9.83
C ILE A 274 -2.42 16.43 -10.96
N ARG A 275 -3.68 16.87 -11.00
CA ARG A 275 -4.65 16.38 -12.01
C ARG A 275 -4.20 16.73 -13.42
N THR A 276 -3.62 17.90 -13.62
CA THR A 276 -3.07 18.31 -14.92
C THR A 276 -1.86 17.44 -15.29
N ILE A 277 -0.98 17.14 -14.32
CA ILE A 277 0.19 16.28 -14.52
C ILE A 277 -0.22 14.84 -14.85
N LEU A 278 -1.18 14.28 -14.12
CA LEU A 278 -1.68 12.92 -14.36
C LEU A 278 -2.45 12.82 -15.69
N ARG A 279 -3.26 13.83 -16.04
CA ARG A 279 -4.00 13.86 -17.31
C ARG A 279 -3.07 13.98 -18.52
N ALA A 280 -2.08 14.88 -18.47
CA ALA A 280 -1.11 15.05 -19.54
C ALA A 280 -0.26 13.79 -19.80
N LEU A 281 -0.12 12.92 -18.80
CA LEU A 281 0.62 11.66 -18.92
C LEU A 281 -0.25 10.47 -19.36
N GLN A 282 -1.58 10.59 -19.25
CA GLN A 282 -2.53 9.60 -19.80
C GLN A 282 -2.79 9.81 -21.29
N THR A 283 -2.69 11.04 -21.80
CA THR A 283 -2.86 11.38 -23.22
C THR A 283 -1.65 11.06 -24.10
N HIS A 284 -0.55 10.56 -23.53
CA HIS A 284 0.70 10.26 -24.24
C HIS A 284 1.16 8.80 -24.08
N SER A 285 0.24 7.86 -23.81
CA SER A 285 0.54 6.46 -24.10
C SER A 285 0.55 6.28 -25.62
N PRO A 286 1.68 5.89 -26.24
CA PRO A 286 1.67 5.59 -27.66
C PRO A 286 0.75 4.39 -27.86
N VAL A 287 -0.34 4.61 -28.59
CA VAL A 287 -0.98 3.53 -29.34
C VAL A 287 0.05 3.16 -30.40
N LYS A 288 0.78 2.07 -30.15
CA LYS A 288 1.52 1.33 -31.17
C LYS A 288 1.24 -0.14 -30.94
#